data_AF-F8ACF0-F1
#
_entry.id   AF-F8ACF0-F1
#
_cell.length_a   1.000
_cell.length_b   1.000
_cell.length_c   1.000
_cell.angle_alpha   90.00
_cell.angle_beta   90.00
_cell.angle_gamma   90.00
#
_symmetry.space_group_name_H-M   'P 1'
#
loop_
_entity.id
_entity.type
_entity.pdbx_description
1 polymer ?
#
loop_
_entity_poly.entity_id
_entity_poly.type
_entity_poly.pdbx_seq_one_letter_code
_entity_poly.pdbx_strand_id
1 'polypeptide(L)'
;MERVDRLAQIVEMAKQGKKVKAKVTLLKRPIVLKIHPEAQILEEKEAYILGAIFEFEVDGETYKIERFYAMGFPSESYEEELANRNLANALLKEDYERLKKAGIEIEEKYFE
;
A
#
# COMPACT_ATOMS: atom_id res chain seq x y z
N MET A 1 5.44 17.07 12.22
CA MET A 1 4.36 16.07 12.23
C MET A 1 5.00 14.72 11.98
N GLU A 2 5.23 13.93 13.02
CA GLU A 2 5.73 12.56 12.84
C GLU A 2 4.72 11.79 12.00
N ARG A 3 5.17 11.22 10.87
CA ARG A 3 4.35 10.33 10.08
C ARG A 3 4.19 9.05 10.89
N VAL A 4 3.08 8.96 11.62
CA VAL A 4 2.74 7.77 12.40
C VAL A 4 2.60 6.58 11.45
N ASP A 5 3.52 5.62 11.54
CA ASP A 5 3.40 4.33 10.85
C ASP A 5 2.29 3.53 11.54
N ARG A 6 1.05 3.69 11.06
CA ARG A 6 -0.13 3.01 11.61
C ARG A 6 0.00 1.49 11.53
N LEU A 7 0.73 0.96 10.55
CA LEU A 7 0.96 -0.48 10.45
C LEU A 7 1.86 -0.96 11.60
N ALA A 8 2.84 -0.15 12.00
CA ALA A 8 3.65 -0.42 13.20
C ALA A 8 2.79 -0.52 14.46
N GLN A 9 1.80 0.35 14.60
CA GLN A 9 0.92 0.35 15.77
C GLN A 9 0.08 -0.93 15.84
N ILE A 10 -0.47 -1.40 14.71
CA ILE A 10 -1.19 -2.68 14.66
C ILE A 10 -0.28 -3.84 15.02
N VAL A 11 0.95 -3.85 14.51
CA VAL A 11 1.97 -4.86 14.86
C VAL A 11 2.28 -4.86 16.35
N GLU A 12 2.39 -3.68 16.96
CA GLU A 12 2.64 -3.55 18.40
C GLU A 12 1.45 -4.05 19.23
N MET A 13 0.22 -3.73 18.82
CA MET A 13 -1.00 -4.25 19.44
C MET A 13 -1.05 -5.79 19.41
N ALA A 14 -0.71 -6.41 18.28
CA ALA A 14 -0.66 -7.86 18.17
C ALA A 14 0.42 -8.48 19.08
N LYS A 15 1.60 -7.86 19.16
CA LYS A 15 2.69 -8.29 20.06
C LYS A 15 2.31 -8.19 21.54
N GLN A 16 1.42 -7.27 21.90
CA GLN A 16 0.84 -7.15 23.24
C GLN A 16 -0.23 -8.22 23.55
N GLY A 17 -0.49 -9.13 22.62
CA GLY A 17 -1.43 -10.25 22.78
C GLY A 17 -2.85 -9.91 22.36
N LYS A 18 -3.11 -8.73 21.76
CA LYS A 18 -4.43 -8.42 21.22
C LYS A 18 -4.73 -9.30 20.01
N LYS A 19 -5.97 -9.79 19.94
CA LYS A 19 -6.42 -10.57 18.79
C LYS A 19 -6.70 -9.61 17.63
N VAL A 20 -5.93 -9.77 16.55
CA VAL A 20 -6.07 -8.96 15.34
C VAL A 20 -6.58 -9.84 14.20
N LYS A 21 -7.70 -9.46 13.59
CA LYS A 21 -8.09 -10.01 12.28
C LYS A 21 -7.62 -9.04 11.21
N ALA A 22 -7.12 -9.57 10.09
CA ALA A 22 -6.64 -8.75 8.99
C ALA A 22 -7.24 -9.20 7.66
N LYS A 23 -7.53 -8.24 6.79
CA LYS A 23 -7.78 -8.47 5.37
C LYS A 23 -7.08 -7.42 4.54
N VAL A 24 -6.73 -7.79 3.31
CA VAL A 24 -6.09 -6.91 2.34
C VAL A 24 -6.93 -6.82 1.07
N THR A 25 -7.03 -5.62 0.52
CA THR A 25 -7.60 -5.35 -0.80
C THR A 25 -6.56 -4.61 -1.64
N LEU A 26 -6.23 -5.16 -2.81
CA LEU A 26 -5.34 -4.50 -3.76
C LEU A 26 -6.06 -3.32 -4.41
N LEU A 27 -5.29 -2.27 -4.69
CA LEU A 27 -5.77 -1.02 -5.27
C LEU A 27 -4.90 -0.66 -6.46
N LYS A 28 -5.51 -0.51 -7.65
CA LYS A 28 -4.95 0.24 -8.78
C LYS A 28 -5.79 1.51 -8.92
N ARG A 29 -5.29 2.64 -8.41
CA ARG A 29 -6.03 3.92 -8.39
C ARG A 29 -5.52 4.84 -9.50
N PRO A 30 -6.36 5.25 -10.47
CA PRO A 30 -5.98 6.32 -11.40
C PRO A 30 -5.84 7.64 -10.64
N ILE A 31 -4.82 8.41 -10.98
CA ILE A 31 -4.53 9.72 -10.42
C ILE A 31 -4.11 10.67 -11.55
N VAL A 32 -4.21 11.97 -11.28
CA VAL A 32 -3.69 13.01 -12.18
C VAL A 32 -2.58 13.74 -11.45
N LEU A 33 -1.37 13.70 -12.01
CA LEU A 33 -0.24 14.46 -11.51
C LEU A 33 -0.26 15.85 -12.14
N LYS A 34 -0.25 16.87 -11.28
CA LYS A 34 0.04 18.24 -11.69
C LYS A 34 1.54 18.44 -11.56
N ILE A 35 2.25 18.42 -12.69
CA ILE A 35 3.69 18.67 -12.70
C ILE A 35 3.87 20.19 -12.64
N HIS A 36 4.35 20.67 -11.49
CA HIS A 36 4.67 22.08 -11.28
C HIS A 36 6.18 22.25 -11.37
N PRO A 37 6.73 22.84 -12.44
CA PRO A 37 8.16 23.12 -12.55
C PRO A 37 8.56 24.36 -11.70
N GLU A 38 7.86 24.59 -10.58
CA GLU A 38 7.80 25.81 -9.75
C GLU A 38 6.89 26.95 -10.27
N ALA A 39 6.51 26.94 -11.56
CA ALA A 39 6.35 28.18 -12.31
C ALA A 39 5.45 28.10 -13.57
N GLN A 40 4.12 28.29 -13.44
CA GLN A 40 3.14 28.27 -14.56
C GLN A 40 2.95 26.88 -15.22
N ILE A 41 1.85 26.23 -14.82
CA ILE A 41 1.44 24.87 -15.17
C ILE A 41 1.18 24.74 -16.68
N LEU A 42 1.73 23.70 -17.32
CA LEU A 42 1.49 23.45 -18.75
C LEU A 42 0.84 22.10 -19.07
N GLU A 43 0.93 21.05 -18.24
CA GLU A 43 0.28 19.77 -18.54
C GLU A 43 -0.18 18.98 -17.29
N GLU A 44 -1.37 18.39 -17.37
CA GLU A 44 -1.85 17.34 -16.47
C GLU A 44 -1.42 15.98 -17.04
N LYS A 45 -0.80 15.14 -16.21
CA LYS A 45 -0.38 13.80 -16.63
C LYS A 45 -1.15 12.72 -15.89
N GLU A 46 -1.84 11.87 -16.65
CA GLU A 46 -2.50 10.68 -16.10
C GLU A 46 -1.46 9.69 -15.57
N ALA A 47 -1.70 9.15 -14.39
CA ALA A 47 -0.89 8.12 -13.76
C ALA A 47 -1.79 7.15 -12.99
N TYR A 48 -1.22 6.08 -12.46
CA TYR A 48 -1.90 5.18 -11.54
C TYR A 48 -0.99 4.83 -10.36
N ILE A 49 -1.60 4.54 -9.22
CA ILE A 49 -0.92 4.01 -8.04
C ILE A 49 -1.29 2.54 -7.86
N LEU A 50 -0.28 1.69 -7.65
CA LEU A 50 -0.43 0.35 -7.10
C LEU A 50 -0.26 0.42 -5.58
N GLY A 51 -1.30 0.05 -4.85
CA GLY A 51 -1.34 0.09 -3.39
C GLY A 51 -2.20 -1.02 -2.79
N ALA A 52 -2.21 -1.08 -1.46
CA ALA A 52 -3.08 -1.98 -0.72
C ALA A 52 -3.81 -1.23 0.38
N ILE A 53 -5.04 -1.66 0.60
CA ILE A 53 -5.85 -1.28 1.74
C ILE A 53 -5.85 -2.46 2.70
N PHE A 54 -5.24 -2.27 3.86
CA PHE A 54 -5.34 -3.19 4.97
C PHE A 54 -6.46 -2.75 5.90
N GLU A 55 -7.33 -3.69 6.24
CA GLU A 55 -8.35 -3.51 7.25
C GLU A 55 -8.08 -4.48 8.39
N PHE A 56 -7.98 -3.93 9.60
CA PHE A 56 -7.72 -4.68 10.82
C PHE A 56 -8.89 -4.52 11.78
N GLU A 57 -9.30 -5.61 12.42
CA GLU A 57 -10.23 -5.60 13.56
C GLU A 57 -9.44 -5.95 14.82
N VAL A 58 -9.39 -5.04 15.79
CA VAL A 58 -8.69 -5.19 17.07
C VAL A 58 -9.66 -4.87 18.20
N ASP A 59 -9.95 -5.85 19.07
CA ASP A 59 -10.88 -5.70 20.20
C ASP A 59 -12.27 -5.10 19.81
N GLY A 60 -12.73 -5.35 18.58
CA GLY A 60 -14.00 -4.83 18.05
C GLY A 60 -13.91 -3.47 17.35
N GLU A 61 -12.74 -2.84 17.32
CA GLU A 61 -12.49 -1.60 16.56
C GLU A 61 -11.86 -1.88 15.20
N THR A 62 -12.31 -1.16 14.17
CA THR A 62 -11.80 -1.32 12.80
C THR A 62 -10.81 -0.22 12.43
N TYR A 63 -9.63 -0.63 11.96
CA TYR A 63 -8.57 0.23 11.49
C TYR A 63 -8.34 0.01 10.00
N LYS A 64 -8.36 1.10 9.22
CA LYS A 64 -8.08 1.06 7.78
C LYS A 64 -6.77 1.79 7.48
N ILE A 65 -5.85 1.11 6.81
CA ILE A 65 -4.52 1.61 6.47
C ILE A 65 -4.32 1.45 4.97
N GLU A 66 -4.02 2.56 4.30
CA GLU A 66 -3.68 2.58 2.88
C GLU A 66 -2.15 2.67 2.72
N ARG A 67 -1.61 1.79 1.88
CA ARG A 67 -0.18 1.74 1.51
C ARG A 67 -0.06 1.92 0.01
N PHE A 68 0.89 2.74 -0.41
CA PHE A 68 1.24 2.93 -1.82
C PHE A 68 2.63 2.35 -2.05
N TYR A 69 2.79 1.55 -3.09
CA TYR A 69 4.03 0.81 -3.33
C TYR A 69 4.72 1.23 -4.63
N ALA A 70 3.94 1.44 -5.68
CA ALA A 70 4.48 1.90 -6.97
C ALA A 70 3.49 2.86 -7.64
N MET A 71 4.03 3.68 -8.53
CA MET A 71 3.26 4.56 -9.40
C MET A 71 3.73 4.32 -10.83
N GLY A 72 2.79 4.26 -11.76
CA GLY A 72 3.10 4.15 -13.18
C GLY A 72 2.26 5.09 -14.03
N PHE A 73 2.54 5.10 -15.33
CA PHE A 73 1.84 5.91 -16.32
C PHE A 73 1.14 5.01 -17.35
N PRO A 74 -0.05 5.40 -17.88
CA PRO A 74 -0.71 4.64 -18.94
C PRO A 74 0.13 4.50 -20.23
N SER A 75 1.12 5.37 -20.43
CA SER A 75 2.02 5.36 -21.58
C SER A 75 3.25 4.45 -21.41
N GLU A 76 3.34 3.70 -20.32
CA GLU A 76 4.47 2.81 -20.05
C GLU A 76 4.56 1.67 -21.07
N SER A 77 5.78 1.24 -21.36
CA SER A 77 6.06 -0.01 -22.03
C SER A 77 5.67 -1.19 -21.14
N TYR A 78 5.53 -2.37 -21.75
CA TYR A 78 5.30 -3.61 -21.01
C TYR A 78 6.38 -3.90 -19.95
N GLU A 79 7.65 -3.58 -20.26
CA GLU A 79 8.77 -3.80 -19.34
C GLU A 79 8.69 -2.87 -18.12
N GLU A 80 8.27 -1.62 -18.31
CA GLU A 80 8.07 -0.64 -17.24
C GLU A 80 6.88 -1.01 -16.35
N GLU A 81 5.74 -1.42 -16.95
CA GLU A 81 4.59 -1.90 -16.18
C GLU A 81 4.97 -3.15 -15.36
N LEU A 82 5.70 -4.09 -15.95
CA LEU A 82 6.19 -5.29 -15.27
C LEU A 82 7.14 -4.94 -14.12
N ALA A 83 8.05 -3.98 -14.30
CA ALA A 83 8.95 -3.52 -13.26
C ALA A 83 8.18 -2.88 -12.09
N ASN A 84 7.20 -2.01 -12.38
CA ASN A 84 6.34 -1.39 -11.38
C ASN A 84 5.53 -2.43 -10.59
N ARG A 85 4.99 -3.44 -11.27
CA ARG A 85 4.28 -4.55 -10.63
C ARG A 85 5.18 -5.38 -9.71
N ASN A 86 6.38 -5.72 -10.18
CA ASN A 86 7.35 -6.48 -9.41
C ASN A 86 7.79 -5.72 -8.15
N LEU A 87 8.04 -4.41 -8.27
CA LEU A 87 8.34 -3.54 -7.13
C LEU A 87 7.17 -3.51 -6.14
N ALA A 88 5.94 -3.33 -6.62
CA ALA A 88 4.76 -3.30 -5.77
C ALA A 88 4.57 -4.61 -4.99
N ASN A 89 4.73 -5.75 -5.67
CA ASN A 89 4.62 -7.08 -5.05
C ASN A 89 5.75 -7.35 -4.03
N ALA A 90 6.97 -6.88 -4.29
CA ALA A 90 8.09 -7.02 -3.36
C ALA A 90 7.84 -6.24 -2.06
N LEU A 91 7.43 -4.98 -2.15
CA LEU A 91 7.13 -4.14 -0.97
C LEU A 91 5.90 -4.66 -0.20
N LEU A 92 4.88 -5.13 -0.92
CA LEU A 92 3.69 -5.73 -0.30
C LEU A 92 4.04 -7.01 0.46
N LYS A 93 4.96 -7.83 -0.07
CA LYS A 93 5.48 -9.02 0.61
C LYS A 93 6.18 -8.67 1.92
N GLU A 94 6.98 -7.61 1.95
CA GLU A 94 7.61 -7.14 3.20
C GLU A 94 6.58 -6.78 4.28
N ASP A 95 5.48 -6.11 3.89
CA ASP A 95 4.38 -5.79 4.81
C ASP A 95 3.67 -7.07 5.31
N TYR A 96 3.43 -8.07 4.44
CA TYR A 96 2.89 -9.36 4.86
C TYR A 96 3.82 -10.10 5.83
N GLU A 97 5.12 -10.15 5.53
CA GLU A 97 6.11 -10.77 6.42
C GLU A 97 6.16 -10.08 7.78
N ARG A 98 6.05 -8.75 7.82
CA ARG A 98 5.99 -7.98 9.05
C ARG A 98 4.76 -8.33 9.88
N LEU A 99 3.59 -8.46 9.26
CA LEU A 99 2.34 -8.87 9.93
C LEU A 99 2.44 -10.31 10.46
N LYS A 100 2.94 -11.25 9.64
CA LYS A 100 3.13 -12.65 10.02
C LYS A 100 4.10 -12.80 11.20
N LYS A 101 5.21 -12.06 11.20
CA LYS A 101 6.16 -12.02 12.33
C LYS A 101 5.54 -11.51 13.63
N ALA A 102 4.44 -10.76 13.56
CA ALA A 102 3.67 -10.30 14.71
C ALA A 102 2.54 -11.25 15.12
N GLY A 103 2.40 -12.41 14.46
CA GLY A 103 1.32 -13.37 14.72
C GLY A 103 -0.02 -13.00 14.09
N ILE A 104 -0.02 -12.05 13.14
CA ILE A 104 -1.23 -11.65 12.42
C ILE A 104 -1.35 -12.50 11.15
N GLU A 105 -2.40 -13.31 11.08
CA GLU A 105 -2.75 -14.08 9.88
C GLU A 105 -3.44 -13.19 8.84
N ILE A 106 -3.02 -13.28 7.59
CA ILE A 106 -3.59 -12.55 6.48
C ILE A 106 -3.45 -13.36 5.18
N GLU A 107 -4.50 -13.36 4.37
CA GLU A 107 -4.48 -13.92 3.01
C GLU A 107 -3.65 -13.00 2.11
N GLU A 108 -2.51 -13.49 1.63
CA GLU A 108 -1.65 -12.71 0.73
C GLU A 108 -2.27 -12.61 -0.67
N LYS A 109 -2.32 -11.39 -1.19
CA LYS A 109 -2.74 -11.08 -2.56
C LYS A 109 -1.65 -10.29 -3.26
N TYR A 110 -1.46 -10.53 -4.55
CA TYR A 110 -0.44 -9.87 -5.37
C TYR A 110 -1.05 -9.34 -6.66
N PHE A 111 -0.43 -8.31 -7.24
CA PHE A 111 -0.82 -7.77 -8.53
C PHE A 111 -0.42 -8.74 -9.66
N GLU A 112 -1.33 -8.96 -10.61
CA GLU A 112 -1.18 -9.85 -11.77
C GLU A 112 -0.74 -9.16 -13.05
#